data_AF-A0A2D9WPI5-F1
#
_entry.id   AF-A0A2D9WPI5-F1
#
_cell.length_a   1.000
_cell.length_b   1.000
_cell.length_c   1.000
_cell.angle_alpha   90.00
_cell.angle_beta   90.00
_cell.angle_gamma   90.00
#
_symmetry.space_group_name_H-M   'P 1'
#
loop_
_entity.id
_entity.type
_entity.pdbx_description
1 polymer ?
#
loop_
_entity_poly.entity_id
_entity_poly.type
_entity_poly.pdbx_seq_one_letter_code
_entity_poly.pdbx_strand_id
1 'polypeptide(L)'
;MKTRRNRLIEFILVVSIIVIISCLLYFIGAEQIVAYVGVENTYLVLFFIALFGGMTSVGGTSYIASILTFVSGGADPMLVAVAAGLGTGIGDTVYFLAAKKGNKVLSEGRIKHWTESFTAWLRSHGEAFKFFVIYLYVGFTPLPNDPLTIALGFGNARKKVVIPALFLGDTTLALLLALFGNNLPFIG
;
A
#
# COMPACT_ATOMS: atom_id res chain seq x y z
N MET A 1 -10.19 -4.92 29.74
CA MET A 1 -10.65 -3.51 29.78
C MET A 1 -9.44 -2.58 29.65
N LYS A 2 -9.12 -2.06 28.46
CA LYS A 2 -8.07 -1.03 28.30
C LYS A 2 -8.51 0.22 29.06
N THR A 3 -7.80 0.57 30.13
CA THR A 3 -8.12 1.67 31.04
C THR A 3 -8.09 3.02 30.33
N ARG A 4 -8.92 3.97 30.77
CA ARG A 4 -9.09 5.33 30.23
C ARG A 4 -7.74 6.06 30.01
N ARG A 5 -6.73 5.73 30.82
CA ARG A 5 -5.34 6.21 30.72
C ARG A 5 -4.64 5.83 29.41
N ASN A 6 -4.83 4.61 28.91
CA ASN A 6 -4.18 4.17 27.66
C ASN A 6 -4.76 4.90 26.44
N ARG A 7 -6.08 5.19 26.45
CA ARG A 7 -6.72 6.00 25.39
C ARG A 7 -6.25 7.45 25.41
N LEU A 8 -5.98 8.01 26.60
CA LEU A 8 -5.43 9.36 26.73
C LEU A 8 -3.98 9.44 26.21
N ILE A 9 -3.17 8.42 26.49
CA ILE A 9 -1.80 8.32 25.96
C ILE A 9 -1.84 8.18 24.44
N GLU A 10 -2.69 7.31 23.89
CA GLU A 10 -2.89 7.15 22.44
C GLU A 10 -3.30 8.48 21.80
N PHE A 11 -4.22 9.24 22.42
CA PHE A 11 -4.65 10.56 21.93
C PHE A 11 -3.54 11.61 21.97
N ILE A 12 -2.84 11.73 23.10
CA ILE A 12 -1.71 12.68 23.26
C ILE A 12 -0.62 12.36 22.25
N LEU A 13 -0.32 11.08 22.03
CA LEU A 13 0.70 10.64 21.09
C LEU A 13 0.35 11.04 19.65
N VAL A 14 -0.91 10.82 19.21
CA VAL A 14 -1.38 11.27 17.89
C VAL A 14 -1.31 12.79 17.76
N VAL A 15 -1.79 13.55 18.75
CA VAL A 15 -1.74 15.02 18.72
C VAL A 15 -0.30 15.53 18.68
N SER A 16 0.60 14.92 19.45
CA SER A 16 2.02 15.31 19.46
C SER A 16 2.69 15.03 18.12
N ILE A 17 2.39 13.92 17.45
CA ILE A 17 2.89 13.64 16.09
C ILE A 17 2.42 14.73 15.12
N ILE A 18 1.13 15.09 15.16
CA ILE A 18 0.56 16.12 14.28
C ILE A 18 1.26 17.46 14.53
N VAL A 19 1.40 17.88 15.79
CA VAL A 19 2.06 19.15 16.15
C VAL A 19 3.53 19.16 15.73
N ILE A 20 4.25 18.05 15.90
CA ILE A 20 5.65 17.92 15.48
C ILE A 20 5.77 18.05 13.96
N ILE A 21 4.92 17.36 13.20
CA ILE A 21 4.91 17.44 11.74
C ILE A 21 4.56 18.86 11.28
N SER A 22 3.54 19.49 11.88
CA SER A 22 3.16 20.86 11.55
C SER A 22 4.27 21.86 11.89
N CYS A 23 4.97 21.71 13.02
CA CYS A 23 6.11 22.56 13.37
C CYS A 23 7.28 22.36 12.40
N LEU A 24 7.63 21.10 12.08
CA LEU A 24 8.68 20.80 11.11
C LEU A 24 8.41 21.45 9.75
N LEU A 25 7.19 21.32 9.25
CA LEU A 25 6.76 21.91 7.98
C LEU A 25 6.76 23.45 8.02
N TYR A 26 6.45 24.05 9.17
CA TYR A 26 6.44 25.50 9.35
C TYR A 26 7.85 26.10 9.45
N PHE A 27 8.76 25.48 10.20
CA PHE A 27 10.08 26.04 10.49
C PHE A 27 11.14 25.72 9.43
N ILE A 28 11.11 24.54 8.85
CA ILE A 28 12.12 24.11 7.86
C ILE A 28 11.65 24.48 6.44
N GLY A 29 10.34 24.68 6.25
CA GLY A 29 9.75 24.85 4.93
C GLY A 29 9.70 23.51 4.19
N ALA A 30 8.55 23.20 3.59
CA ALA A 30 8.35 21.94 2.88
C ALA A 30 9.40 21.72 1.78
N GLU A 31 9.85 22.79 1.14
CA GLU A 31 10.81 22.75 0.03
C GLU A 31 12.22 22.30 0.46
N GLN A 32 12.71 22.72 1.63
CA GLN A 32 14.04 22.32 2.13
C GLN A 32 14.05 20.89 2.67
N ILE A 33 12.95 20.45 3.29
CA ILE A 33 12.77 19.03 3.67
C ILE A 33 12.78 18.16 2.41
N VAL A 34 12.07 18.58 1.35
CA VAL A 34 12.06 17.85 0.07
C VAL A 34 13.42 17.92 -0.62
N ALA A 35 14.16 19.02 -0.55
CA ALA A 35 15.50 19.11 -1.11
C ALA A 35 16.51 18.20 -0.38
N TYR A 36 16.44 18.13 0.96
CA TYR A 36 17.39 17.39 1.78
C TYR A 36 17.04 15.89 1.89
N VAL A 37 15.76 15.56 2.03
CA VAL A 37 15.27 14.18 2.17
C VAL A 37 14.87 13.59 0.81
N GLY A 38 14.34 14.41 -0.10
CA GLY A 38 13.79 13.95 -1.38
C GLY A 38 14.78 13.86 -2.54
N VAL A 39 15.94 14.54 -2.51
CA VAL A 39 16.94 14.47 -3.62
C VAL A 39 17.94 13.33 -3.43
N GLU A 40 18.44 13.10 -2.21
CA GLU A 40 19.36 11.97 -1.94
C GLU A 40 18.64 10.68 -1.53
N ASN A 41 17.43 10.78 -0.95
CA ASN A 41 16.70 9.62 -0.42
C ASN A 41 15.30 9.44 -1.05
N THR A 42 15.12 9.90 -2.29
CA THR A 42 13.87 9.82 -3.08
C THR A 42 13.16 8.47 -2.94
N TYR A 43 13.90 7.38 -3.16
CA TYR A 43 13.36 6.02 -3.14
C TYR A 43 12.95 5.57 -1.74
N LEU A 44 13.68 6.01 -0.70
CA LEU A 44 13.36 5.68 0.69
C LEU A 44 12.12 6.43 1.17
N VAL A 45 11.98 7.70 0.80
CA VAL A 45 10.75 8.47 1.06
C VAL A 45 9.57 7.81 0.37
N LEU A 46 9.71 7.49 -0.92
CA LEU A 46 8.67 6.81 -1.68
C LEU A 46 8.32 5.44 -1.09
N PHE A 47 9.31 4.67 -0.64
CA PHE A 47 9.10 3.40 0.04
C PHE A 47 8.22 3.57 1.28
N PHE A 48 8.45 4.59 2.12
CA PHE A 48 7.62 4.83 3.29
C PHE A 48 6.22 5.36 2.94
N ILE A 49 6.11 6.21 1.91
CA ILE A 49 4.81 6.63 1.38
C ILE A 49 4.04 5.42 0.86
N ALA A 50 4.68 4.49 0.16
CA ALA A 50 4.06 3.26 -0.32
C ALA A 50 3.70 2.33 0.83
N LEU A 51 4.59 2.18 1.82
CA LEU A 51 4.38 1.36 3.00
C LEU A 51 3.19 1.81 3.82
N PHE A 52 2.95 3.13 3.97
CA PHE A 52 1.86 3.66 4.80
C PHE A 52 0.64 4.12 4.01
N GLY A 53 0.84 4.57 2.77
CA GLY A 53 -0.16 5.18 1.89
C GLY A 53 -0.64 4.27 0.76
N GLY A 54 0.19 3.36 0.23
CA GLY A 54 -0.23 2.33 -0.73
C GLY A 54 -1.20 1.30 -0.11
N MET A 55 -1.21 1.27 1.22
CA MET A 55 -2.00 0.41 2.10
C MET A 55 -3.51 0.66 2.14
N THR A 56 -4.03 1.73 1.51
CA THR A 56 -5.44 2.07 1.69
C THR A 56 -6.10 2.68 0.46
N SER A 57 -7.39 2.38 0.32
CA SER A 57 -8.32 3.03 -0.61
C SER A 57 -8.32 4.56 -0.52
N VAL A 58 -7.86 5.13 0.60
CA VAL A 58 -7.77 6.59 0.86
C VAL A 58 -6.38 7.14 0.51
N GLY A 59 -5.31 6.37 0.70
CA GLY A 59 -3.93 6.75 0.38
C GLY A 59 -3.52 6.50 -1.07
N GLY A 60 -4.34 5.78 -1.86
CA GLY A 60 -4.06 5.48 -3.27
C GLY A 60 -3.80 6.73 -4.13
N THR A 61 -4.53 7.83 -3.89
CA THR A 61 -4.29 9.09 -4.61
C THR A 61 -2.94 9.70 -4.26
N SER A 62 -2.57 9.72 -2.97
CA SER A 62 -1.27 10.23 -2.52
C SER A 62 -0.12 9.35 -3.03
N TYR A 63 -0.33 8.04 -3.12
CA TYR A 63 0.63 7.09 -3.68
C TYR A 63 0.89 7.35 -5.17
N ILE A 64 -0.18 7.43 -5.98
CA ILE A 64 -0.07 7.71 -7.42
C ILE A 64 0.59 9.07 -7.65
N ALA A 65 0.13 10.11 -6.94
CA ALA A 65 0.70 11.45 -7.05
C ALA A 65 2.20 11.45 -6.73
N SER A 66 2.62 10.76 -5.68
CA SER A 66 4.04 10.69 -5.29
C SER A 66 4.90 10.01 -6.36
N ILE A 67 4.44 8.88 -6.92
CA ILE A 67 5.14 8.20 -8.03
C ILE A 67 5.32 9.13 -9.22
N LEU A 68 4.23 9.81 -9.63
CA LEU A 68 4.28 10.74 -10.76
C LEU A 68 5.23 11.91 -10.47
N THR A 69 5.14 12.55 -9.30
CA THR A 69 6.01 13.67 -8.92
C THR A 69 7.48 13.29 -8.91
N PHE A 70 7.84 12.13 -8.36
CA PHE A 70 9.25 11.72 -8.31
C PHE A 70 9.81 11.41 -9.70
N VAL A 71 9.06 10.71 -10.55
CA VAL A 71 9.50 10.40 -11.91
C VAL A 71 9.57 11.65 -12.78
N SER A 72 8.59 12.55 -12.69
CA SER A 72 8.65 13.85 -13.37
C SER A 72 9.80 14.72 -12.87
N GLY A 73 10.21 14.57 -11.61
CA GLY A 73 11.40 15.20 -11.04
C GLY A 73 12.73 14.55 -11.47
N GLY A 74 12.71 13.55 -12.34
CA GLY A 74 13.89 12.89 -12.89
C GLY A 74 14.35 11.62 -12.14
N ALA A 75 13.55 11.09 -11.21
CA ALA A 75 13.87 9.82 -10.56
C ALA A 75 13.80 8.64 -11.54
N ASP A 76 14.66 7.64 -11.35
CA ASP A 76 14.69 6.46 -12.22
C ASP A 76 13.38 5.64 -12.06
N PRO A 77 12.61 5.41 -13.16
CA PRO A 77 11.34 4.71 -13.09
C PRO A 77 11.42 3.28 -12.54
N MET A 78 12.52 2.55 -12.78
CA MET A 78 12.69 1.19 -12.26
C MET A 78 12.92 1.20 -10.75
N LEU A 79 13.78 2.10 -10.26
CA LEU A 79 14.04 2.23 -8.83
C LEU A 79 12.82 2.74 -8.07
N VAL A 80 12.07 3.69 -8.65
CA VAL A 80 10.75 4.11 -8.15
C VAL A 80 9.81 2.92 -8.04
N ALA A 81 9.70 2.10 -9.08
CA ALA A 81 8.81 0.94 -9.10
C ALA A 81 9.18 -0.11 -8.04
N VAL A 82 10.47 -0.41 -7.89
CA VAL A 82 10.96 -1.36 -6.88
C VAL A 82 10.71 -0.82 -5.47
N ALA A 83 11.05 0.44 -5.20
CA ALA A 83 10.86 1.04 -3.89
C ALA A 83 9.38 1.11 -3.49
N ALA A 84 8.53 1.58 -4.41
CA ALA A 84 7.09 1.64 -4.21
C ALA A 84 6.48 0.24 -4.07
N GLY A 85 6.82 -0.70 -4.96
CA GLY A 85 6.31 -2.06 -4.94
C GLY A 85 6.71 -2.83 -3.68
N LEU A 86 7.93 -2.65 -3.18
CA LEU A 86 8.37 -3.23 -1.90
C LEU A 86 7.60 -2.63 -0.72
N GLY A 87 7.43 -1.31 -0.69
CA GLY A 87 6.69 -0.63 0.37
C GLY A 87 5.24 -1.12 0.43
N THR A 88 4.53 -1.06 -0.69
CA THR A 88 3.13 -1.52 -0.79
C THR A 88 3.01 -3.01 -0.49
N GLY A 89 3.88 -3.86 -1.06
CA GLY A 89 3.83 -5.31 -0.84
C GLY A 89 4.05 -5.72 0.61
N ILE A 90 4.89 -5.00 1.37
CA ILE A 90 5.03 -5.19 2.82
C ILE A 90 3.72 -4.80 3.53
N GLY A 91 3.16 -3.64 3.20
CA GLY A 91 1.90 -3.16 3.77
C GLY A 91 0.75 -4.15 3.56
N ASP A 92 0.55 -4.59 2.32
CA ASP A 92 -0.47 -5.55 1.94
C ASP A 92 -0.27 -6.92 2.60
N THR A 93 0.98 -7.33 2.76
CA THR A 93 1.31 -8.55 3.52
C THR A 93 0.86 -8.43 4.98
N VAL A 94 1.05 -7.28 5.61
CA VAL A 94 0.59 -7.03 6.98
C VAL A 94 -0.94 -7.13 7.07
N TYR A 95 -1.69 -6.51 6.14
CA TYR A 95 -3.14 -6.62 6.11
C TYR A 95 -3.62 -8.05 5.89
N PHE A 96 -3.05 -8.74 4.91
CA PHE A 96 -3.39 -10.12 4.63
C PHE A 96 -3.16 -11.02 5.86
N LEU A 97 -2.04 -10.84 6.57
CA LEU A 97 -1.75 -11.59 7.79
C LEU A 97 -2.66 -11.21 8.95
N ALA A 98 -2.99 -9.93 9.10
CA ALA A 98 -3.92 -9.43 10.11
C ALA A 98 -5.33 -9.99 9.87
N ALA A 99 -5.84 -9.91 8.64
CA ALA A 99 -7.11 -10.50 8.23
C ALA A 99 -7.13 -12.02 8.44
N LYS A 100 -6.06 -12.71 8.07
CA LYS A 100 -5.93 -14.16 8.28
C LYS A 100 -5.99 -14.56 9.75
N LYS A 101 -5.42 -13.78 10.66
CA LYS A 101 -5.54 -14.00 12.11
C LYS A 101 -6.92 -13.58 12.66
N GLY A 102 -7.51 -12.55 12.06
CA GLY A 102 -8.80 -11.97 12.45
C GLY A 102 -10.02 -12.69 11.89
N ASN A 103 -9.88 -13.79 11.13
CA ASN A 103 -11.02 -14.43 10.44
C ASN A 103 -12.15 -14.90 11.36
N LYS A 104 -11.88 -15.04 12.65
CA LYS A 104 -12.86 -15.44 13.66
C LYS A 104 -13.76 -14.29 14.14
N VAL A 105 -13.46 -13.05 13.74
CA VAL A 105 -14.12 -11.83 14.25
C VAL A 105 -15.14 -11.26 13.25
N LEU A 106 -15.28 -11.84 12.06
CA LEU A 106 -16.26 -11.38 11.08
C LEU A 106 -17.69 -11.63 11.57
N SER A 107 -18.35 -10.54 11.99
CA SER A 107 -19.80 -10.48 12.15
C SER A 107 -20.48 -10.58 10.78
N GLU A 108 -21.57 -11.34 10.72
CA GLU A 108 -22.34 -11.62 9.51
C GLU A 108 -22.70 -10.34 8.72
N GLY A 109 -22.37 -10.31 7.43
CA GLY A 109 -22.61 -9.14 6.58
C GLY A 109 -22.30 -9.37 5.11
N ARG A 110 -22.63 -8.40 4.25
CA ARG A 110 -22.49 -8.48 2.78
C ARG A 110 -21.05 -8.76 2.31
N ILE A 111 -20.05 -8.28 3.07
CA ILE A 111 -18.63 -8.55 2.82
C ILE A 111 -18.32 -10.04 2.98
N LYS A 112 -18.91 -10.72 3.98
CA LYS A 112 -18.71 -12.16 4.22
C LYS A 112 -19.10 -12.99 2.99
N HIS A 113 -20.29 -12.77 2.43
CA HIS A 113 -20.75 -13.50 1.23
C HIS A 113 -19.84 -13.31 0.02
N TRP A 114 -19.38 -12.08 -0.24
CA TRP A 114 -18.44 -11.83 -1.34
C TRP A 114 -17.10 -12.51 -1.08
N THR A 115 -16.55 -12.38 0.14
CA THR A 115 -15.29 -13.04 0.51
C THR A 115 -15.38 -14.56 0.45
N GLU A 116 -16.48 -15.16 0.88
CA GLU A 116 -16.70 -16.61 0.86
C GLU A 116 -16.86 -17.14 -0.56
N SER A 117 -17.64 -16.44 -1.41
CA SER A 117 -17.84 -16.81 -2.81
C SER A 117 -16.54 -16.70 -3.61
N PHE A 118 -15.83 -15.58 -3.48
CA PHE A 118 -14.55 -15.36 -4.15
C PHE A 118 -13.51 -16.39 -3.67
N THR A 119 -13.42 -16.62 -2.37
CA THR A 119 -12.51 -17.63 -1.82
C THR A 119 -12.89 -19.04 -2.27
N ALA A 120 -14.17 -19.40 -2.30
CA ALA A 120 -14.62 -20.73 -2.72
C ALA A 120 -14.26 -20.98 -4.20
N TRP A 121 -14.52 -20.00 -5.06
CA TRP A 121 -14.11 -20.03 -6.46
C TRP A 121 -12.58 -20.10 -6.62
N LEU A 122 -11.82 -19.35 -5.81
CA LEU A 122 -10.37 -19.37 -5.86
C LEU A 122 -9.79 -20.70 -5.33
N ARG A 123 -10.50 -21.38 -4.42
CA ARG A 123 -10.11 -22.69 -3.87
C ARG A 123 -10.30 -23.83 -4.86
N SER A 124 -11.25 -23.73 -5.81
CA SER A 124 -11.47 -24.77 -6.82
C SER A 124 -10.39 -24.82 -7.91
N HIS A 125 -9.45 -23.86 -7.92
CA HIS A 125 -8.38 -23.78 -8.91
C HIS A 125 -6.99 -24.13 -8.33
N GLY A 126 -6.04 -24.47 -9.20
CA GLY A 126 -4.64 -24.76 -8.84
C GLY A 126 -3.88 -23.52 -8.35
N GLU A 127 -2.78 -23.70 -7.62
CA GLU A 127 -2.03 -22.59 -6.99
C GLU A 127 -1.48 -21.57 -8.00
N ALA A 128 -0.99 -22.04 -9.15
CA ALA A 128 -0.50 -21.18 -10.22
C ALA A 128 -1.59 -20.25 -10.78
N PHE A 129 -2.81 -20.76 -10.89
CA PHE A 129 -3.95 -19.95 -11.34
C PHE A 129 -4.29 -18.86 -10.31
N LYS A 130 -4.28 -19.19 -9.02
CA LYS A 130 -4.52 -18.19 -7.94
C LYS A 130 -3.45 -17.12 -7.95
N PHE A 131 -2.18 -17.51 -8.10
CA PHE A 131 -1.07 -16.58 -8.23
C PHE A 131 -1.33 -15.61 -9.40
N PHE A 132 -1.67 -16.14 -10.57
CA PHE A 132 -1.88 -15.35 -11.77
C PHE A 132 -3.06 -14.36 -11.62
N VAL A 133 -4.19 -14.82 -11.08
CA VAL A 133 -5.36 -13.95 -10.85
C VAL A 133 -5.04 -12.83 -9.85
N ILE A 134 -4.35 -13.13 -8.75
CA ILE A 134 -3.96 -12.13 -7.75
C ILE A 134 -2.99 -11.12 -8.38
N TYR A 135 -1.95 -11.62 -9.05
CA TYR A 135 -0.97 -10.78 -9.74
C TYR A 135 -1.64 -9.86 -10.76
N LEU A 136 -2.55 -10.39 -11.58
CA LEU A 136 -3.21 -9.62 -12.63
C LEU A 136 -4.13 -8.55 -12.04
N TYR A 137 -4.85 -8.87 -10.95
CA TYR A 137 -5.66 -7.90 -10.24
C TYR A 137 -4.79 -6.77 -9.66
N VAL A 138 -3.74 -7.12 -8.92
CA VAL A 138 -2.90 -6.14 -8.21
C VAL A 138 -2.06 -5.31 -9.18
N GLY A 139 -1.53 -5.94 -10.23
CA GLY A 139 -0.59 -5.30 -11.16
C GLY A 139 -1.21 -4.48 -12.26
N PHE A 140 -2.46 -4.77 -12.66
CA PHE A 140 -3.10 -4.11 -13.82
C PHE A 140 -4.37 -3.36 -13.48
N THR A 141 -4.89 -3.48 -12.25
CA THR A 141 -6.08 -2.74 -11.84
C THR A 141 -5.67 -1.64 -10.87
N PRO A 142 -5.99 -0.37 -11.15
CA PRO A 142 -5.75 0.75 -10.22
C PRO A 142 -6.79 0.77 -9.09
N LEU A 143 -7.27 -0.41 -8.68
CA LEU A 143 -8.25 -0.57 -7.61
C LEU A 143 -7.53 -0.79 -6.29
N PRO A 144 -8.15 -0.41 -5.15
CA PRO A 144 -7.56 -0.68 -3.85
C PRO A 144 -7.33 -2.18 -3.63
N ASN A 145 -6.16 -2.54 -3.11
CA ASN A 145 -5.83 -3.92 -2.79
C ASN A 145 -6.52 -4.41 -1.51
N ASP A 146 -6.97 -3.50 -0.62
CA ASP A 146 -7.54 -3.82 0.70
C ASP A 146 -8.67 -4.87 0.63
N PRO A 147 -9.70 -4.73 -0.24
CA PRO A 147 -10.78 -5.72 -0.31
C PRO A 147 -10.26 -7.11 -0.71
N LEU A 148 -9.29 -7.17 -1.64
CA LEU A 148 -8.69 -8.42 -2.09
C LEU A 148 -7.84 -9.08 -1.00
N THR A 149 -6.91 -8.32 -0.38
CA THR A 149 -6.01 -8.84 0.66
C THR A 149 -6.79 -9.32 1.88
N ILE A 150 -7.85 -8.59 2.26
CA ILE A 150 -8.77 -8.98 3.34
C ILE A 150 -9.54 -10.26 2.97
N ALA A 151 -10.11 -10.34 1.76
CA ALA A 151 -10.83 -11.53 1.30
C ALA A 151 -9.94 -12.78 1.31
N LEU A 152 -8.74 -12.68 0.74
CA LEU A 152 -7.75 -13.75 0.70
C LEU A 152 -7.29 -14.14 2.11
N GLY A 153 -7.12 -13.16 2.99
CA GLY A 153 -6.74 -13.36 4.38
C GLY A 153 -7.78 -14.18 5.13
N PHE A 154 -9.04 -13.73 5.11
CA PHE A 154 -10.16 -14.44 5.75
C PHE A 154 -10.41 -15.83 5.15
N GLY A 155 -10.27 -15.94 3.83
CA GLY A 155 -10.32 -17.19 3.09
C GLY A 155 -9.17 -18.17 3.38
N ASN A 156 -8.24 -17.79 4.27
CA ASN A 156 -7.09 -18.58 4.68
C ASN A 156 -6.21 -19.03 3.50
N ALA A 157 -6.09 -18.17 2.49
CA ALA A 157 -5.25 -18.42 1.32
C ALA A 157 -3.79 -18.71 1.72
N ARG A 158 -3.09 -19.48 0.87
CA ARG A 158 -1.71 -19.91 1.14
C ARG A 158 -0.78 -18.71 0.97
N LYS A 159 -0.06 -18.37 2.04
CA LYS A 159 0.86 -17.22 2.09
C LYS A 159 1.92 -17.26 0.99
N LYS A 160 2.40 -18.48 0.65
CA LYS A 160 3.41 -18.73 -0.39
C LYS A 160 2.95 -18.34 -1.80
N VAL A 161 1.64 -18.26 -2.03
CA VAL A 161 1.05 -17.87 -3.31
C VAL A 161 0.71 -16.39 -3.30
N VAL A 162 0.07 -15.92 -2.22
CA VAL A 162 -0.43 -14.55 -2.11
C VAL A 162 0.70 -13.54 -1.99
N ILE A 163 1.67 -13.76 -1.10
CA ILE A 163 2.72 -12.76 -0.82
C ILE A 163 3.55 -12.46 -2.07
N PRO A 164 4.12 -13.45 -2.79
CA PRO A 164 4.87 -13.15 -4.00
C PRO A 164 4.03 -12.50 -5.10
N ALA A 165 2.75 -12.86 -5.21
CA ALA A 165 1.84 -12.25 -6.18
C ALA A 165 1.56 -10.76 -5.86
N LEU A 166 1.43 -10.40 -4.59
CA LEU A 166 1.27 -9.01 -4.14
C LEU A 166 2.51 -8.20 -4.51
N PHE A 167 3.70 -8.61 -4.07
CA PHE A 167 4.94 -7.90 -4.37
C PHE A 167 5.17 -7.69 -5.87
N LEU A 168 4.94 -8.73 -6.67
CA LEU A 168 5.09 -8.63 -8.12
C LEU A 168 4.02 -7.72 -8.72
N GLY A 169 2.76 -7.85 -8.30
CA GLY A 169 1.68 -7.00 -8.77
C GLY A 169 1.94 -5.53 -8.43
N ASP A 170 2.24 -5.22 -7.16
CA ASP A 170 2.48 -3.86 -6.69
C ASP A 170 3.66 -3.20 -7.41
N THR A 171 4.73 -3.97 -7.64
CA THR A 171 5.89 -3.49 -8.42
C THR A 171 5.50 -3.25 -9.87
N THR A 172 4.70 -4.14 -10.48
CA THR A 172 4.22 -3.97 -11.86
C THR A 172 3.32 -2.74 -12.00
N LEU A 173 2.38 -2.53 -11.08
CA LEU A 173 1.52 -1.35 -11.09
C LEU A 173 2.34 -0.08 -10.90
N ALA A 174 3.27 -0.07 -9.95
CA ALA A 174 4.19 1.04 -9.73
C ALA A 174 5.04 1.35 -10.97
N LEU A 175 5.51 0.31 -11.67
CA LEU A 175 6.26 0.46 -12.91
C LEU A 175 5.41 1.02 -14.03
N LEU A 176 4.17 0.55 -14.20
CA LEU A 176 3.24 1.09 -15.20
C LEU A 176 2.96 2.57 -14.94
N LEU A 177 2.73 2.94 -13.68
CA LEU A 177 2.52 4.34 -13.27
C LEU A 177 3.79 5.18 -13.48
N ALA A 178 4.96 4.66 -13.15
CA ALA A 178 6.23 5.33 -13.34
C ALA A 178 6.55 5.54 -14.83
N LEU A 179 6.37 4.52 -15.66
CA LEU A 179 6.54 4.62 -17.12
C LEU A 179 5.53 5.58 -17.73
N PHE A 180 4.28 5.57 -17.26
CA PHE A 180 3.27 6.53 -17.69
C PHE A 180 3.70 7.96 -17.32
N GLY A 181 4.12 8.18 -16.06
CA GLY A 181 4.62 9.46 -15.57
C GLY A 181 5.85 9.99 -16.33
N ASN A 182 6.77 9.10 -16.71
CA ASN A 182 7.97 9.45 -17.46
C ASN A 182 7.68 9.91 -18.89
N ASN A 183 6.59 9.40 -19.49
CA ASN A 183 6.19 9.74 -20.86
C ASN A 183 5.16 10.88 -20.91
N LEU A 184 4.71 11.41 -19.77
CA LEU A 184 3.85 12.58 -19.75
C LEU A 184 4.67 13.82 -20.13
N PRO A 185 4.33 14.53 -21.22
CA PRO A 185 4.83 15.87 -21.41
C PRO A 185 4.22 16.76 -20.31
N PHE A 186 5.04 17.56 -19.63
CA PHE A 186 4.74 18.54 -18.57
C PHE A 186 4.68 18.03 -17.12
N ILE A 187 5.71 18.38 -16.32
CA ILE A 187 5.77 19.64 -15.56
C ILE A 187 7.23 20.16 -15.63
N GLY A 188 7.47 21.13 -16.49
CA GLY A 188 8.71 21.90 -16.62
C GLY A 188 8.38 23.31 -17.08
#